data_AF-A0A7K2N4Y9-F1
#
_entry.id   AF-A0A7K2N4Y9-F1
#
_cell.length_a   1.000
_cell.length_b   1.000
_cell.length_c   1.000
_cell.angle_alpha   90.00
_cell.angle_beta   90.00
_cell.angle_gamma   90.00
#
_symmetry.space_group_name_H-M   'P 1'
#
loop_
_entity.id
_entity.type
_entity.pdbx_description
1 polymer ?
#
loop_
_entity_poly.entity_id
_entity_poly.type
_entity_poly.pdbx_seq_one_letter_code
_entity_poly.pdbx_strand_id
1 'polypeptide(L)' 'MGGVPLTSLTSPLVGREDELARLTGVLDRVRAGEARAVLVAGDAGVGKTRILDEVAGRAAAAGTTVLTGHCV' A
#
# COMPACT_ATOMS: atom_id res chain seq x y z
N MET A 1 -19.92 -29.64 -6.81
CA MET A 1 -18.80 -29.09 -6.00
C MET A 1 -18.21 -27.92 -6.76
N GLY A 2 -18.71 -26.70 -6.53
CA GLY A 2 -18.15 -25.48 -7.11
C GLY A 2 -17.84 -24.54 -5.96
N GLY A 3 -16.55 -24.37 -5.65
CA GLY A 3 -16.12 -23.41 -4.63
C GLY A 3 -16.40 -22.00 -5.11
N VAL A 4 -17.06 -21.19 -4.27
CA VAL A 4 -17.22 -19.75 -4.52
C VAL A 4 -15.82 -19.12 -4.46
N PRO A 5 -15.35 -18.38 -5.48
CA PRO A 5 -14.08 -17.69 -5.38
C PRO A 5 -14.16 -16.68 -4.23
N LEU A 6 -13.27 -16.82 -3.26
CA LEU A 6 -13.08 -15.84 -2.19
C LEU A 6 -12.44 -14.58 -2.78
N THR A 7 -13.27 -13.77 -3.43
CA THR A 7 -12.86 -12.44 -3.89
C THR A 7 -12.55 -11.64 -2.63
N SER A 8 -11.29 -11.21 -2.48
CA SER A 8 -10.80 -10.47 -1.32
C SER A 8 -11.81 -9.43 -0.84
N LEU A 9 -12.24 -9.50 0.43
CA LEU A 9 -13.25 -8.64 1.06
C LEU A 9 -12.74 -7.20 1.33
N THR A 10 -11.68 -6.78 0.65
CA THR A 10 -11.12 -5.44 0.81
C THR A 10 -12.05 -4.43 0.16
N SER A 11 -12.61 -3.52 0.95
CA SER A 11 -13.36 -2.37 0.42
C SER A 11 -12.49 -1.56 -0.55
N PRO A 12 -13.12 -0.98 -1.60
CA PRO A 12 -12.40 -0.14 -2.55
C PRO A 12 -11.78 1.05 -1.82
N LEU A 13 -10.54 1.40 -2.19
CA LEU A 13 -9.90 2.60 -1.70
C LEU A 13 -10.46 3.80 -2.48
N VAL A 14 -11.23 4.65 -1.82
CA VAL A 14 -11.93 5.79 -2.44
C VAL A 14 -11.30 7.11 -2.00
N GLY A 15 -11.08 8.04 -2.93
CA GLY A 15 -10.65 9.41 -2.62
C GLY A 15 -9.21 9.52 -2.11
N ARG A 16 -8.36 8.57 -2.52
CA ARG A 16 -6.95 8.46 -2.11
C ARG A 16 -6.02 8.28 -3.32
N GLU A 17 -6.51 8.58 -4.50
CA GLU A 17 -5.83 8.38 -5.77
C GLU A 17 -4.52 9.16 -5.80
N ASP A 18 -4.52 10.40 -5.29
CA ASP A 18 -3.35 11.28 -5.27
C ASP A 18 -2.27 10.81 -4.28
N GLU A 19 -2.67 10.44 -3.06
CA GLU A 19 -1.73 9.90 -2.07
C GLU A 19 -1.14 8.56 -2.54
N LEU A 20 -1.96 7.72 -3.15
CA LEU A 20 -1.51 6.45 -3.69
C LEU A 20 -0.54 6.66 -4.85
N ALA A 21 -0.85 7.59 -5.77
CA ALA A 21 0.04 7.95 -6.87
C ALA A 21 1.39 8.48 -6.38
N ARG A 22 1.40 9.35 -5.35
CA ARG A 22 2.63 9.85 -4.71
C ARG A 22 3.46 8.70 -4.12
N LEU A 23 2.84 7.80 -3.39
CA LEU A 23 3.54 6.67 -2.76
C LEU A 23 4.06 5.67 -3.79
N THR A 24 3.31 5.38 -4.85
CA THR A 24 3.80 4.53 -5.95
C THR A 24 4.93 5.18 -6.73
N GLY A 25 4.90 6.50 -6.93
CA GLY A 25 6.02 7.22 -7.55
C GLY A 25 7.31 7.12 -6.74
N VAL A 26 7.22 7.04 -5.40
CA VAL A 26 8.39 6.76 -4.55
C VAL A 26 8.93 5.35 -4.78
N LEU A 27 8.06 4.35 -4.92
CA LEU A 27 8.49 2.98 -5.24
C LEU A 27 9.25 2.92 -6.56
N ASP A 28 8.84 3.69 -7.57
CA ASP A 28 9.53 3.74 -8.86
C ASP A 28 10.95 4.31 -8.72
N ARG A 29 11.15 5.32 -7.86
CA ARG A 29 12.50 5.83 -7.54
C ARG A 29 13.35 4.79 -6.81
N VAL A 30 12.75 4.05 -5.87
CA VAL A 30 13.45 2.96 -5.16
C VAL A 30 13.90 1.86 -6.12
N ARG A 31 13.06 1.50 -7.10
CA ARG A 31 13.42 0.54 -8.15
C ARG A 31 14.56 1.02 -9.05
N ALA A 32 14.69 2.34 -9.23
CA ALA A 32 15.83 2.94 -9.92
C ALA A 32 17.12 2.97 -9.07
N GLY A 33 17.12 2.37 -7.87
CA GLY A 33 18.28 2.30 -6.98
C GLY A 33 18.40 3.48 -6.02
N GLU A 34 17.41 4.38 -5.98
CA GLU A 34 17.43 5.54 -5.09
C GLU A 34 16.68 5.23 -3.78
N ALA A 35 17.41 5.04 -2.68
CA ALA A 35 16.78 4.83 -1.37
C ALA A 35 15.91 6.03 -0.96
N ARG A 36 14.72 5.74 -0.41
CA ARG A 36 13.72 6.73 0.02
C ARG A 36 13.07 6.30 1.33
N ALA A 37 12.63 7.29 2.11
CA ALA A 37 11.79 7.11 3.28
C ALA A 37 10.60 8.08 3.19
N VAL A 38 9.43 7.63 3.63
CA VAL A 38 8.19 8.43 3.62
C VAL A 38 7.53 8.33 4.99
N LEU A 39 7.11 9.49 5.51
CA LEU A 39 6.27 9.57 6.71
C LEU A 39 4.82 9.83 6.27
N VAL A 40 3.90 8.97 6.69
CA VAL A 40 2.46 9.16 6.47
C VAL A 40 1.83 9.70 7.75
N ALA A 41 1.45 10.97 7.74
CA ALA A 41 0.79 11.64 8.86
C ALA A 41 -0.69 11.89 8.55
N GLY A 42 -1.51 11.96 9.59
CA GLY A 42 -2.94 12.24 9.48
C GLY A 42 -3.71 11.77 10.72
N ASP A 43 -4.97 12.15 10.81
CA ASP A 43 -5.81 11.90 12.00
C ASP A 43 -6.10 10.42 12.24
N ALA A 44 -6.51 10.10 13.46
CA ALA A 44 -6.98 8.76 13.81
C ALA A 44 -8.17 8.37 12.91
N GLY A 45 -8.19 7.13 12.40
CA GLY A 45 -9.27 6.64 11.54
C GLY A 45 -9.26 7.14 10.09
N VAL A 46 -8.35 8.05 9.69
CA VAL A 46 -8.32 8.62 8.33
C VAL A 46 -7.93 7.62 7.22
N GLY A 47 -7.53 6.39 7.59
CA GLY A 47 -7.18 5.34 6.65
C GLY A 47 -5.68 5.17 6.35
N LYS A 48 -4.78 5.65 7.23
CA LYS A 48 -3.31 5.51 7.08
C LYS A 48 -2.87 4.05 6.87
N THR A 49 -3.38 3.13 7.69
CA THR A 49 -3.06 1.71 7.53
C THR A 49 -3.55 1.18 6.19
N ARG A 50 -4.78 1.50 5.79
CA ARG A 50 -5.37 1.02 4.54
C ARG A 50 -4.60 1.46 3.29
N ILE A 51 -4.08 2.70 3.27
CA ILE A 51 -3.26 3.18 2.16
C ILE A 51 -1.87 2.52 2.15
N LEU A 52 -1.25 2.29 3.32
CA LEU A 52 0.01 1.55 3.42
C LEU A 52 -0.15 0.10 2.93
N ASP A 53 -1.25 -0.57 3.28
CA ASP A 53 -1.57 -1.92 2.81
C ASP A 53 -1.74 -1.98 1.29
N GLU A 54 -2.39 -0.95 0.69
CA GLU A 54 -2.55 -0.87 -0.76
C GLU A 54 -1.20 -0.71 -1.47
N VAL A 55 -0.33 0.18 -0.96
CA VAL A 55 1.01 0.39 -1.50
C VAL A 55 1.87 -0.87 -1.34
N ALA A 56 1.79 -1.53 -0.19
CA ALA A 56 2.44 -2.82 0.06
C ALA A 56 1.97 -3.89 -0.94
N GLY A 57 0.67 -4.01 -1.18
CA GLY A 57 0.11 -4.93 -2.17
C GLY A 57 0.64 -4.66 -3.57
N ARG A 58 0.71 -3.39 -3.99
CA ARG A 58 1.28 -2.98 -5.28
C ARG A 58 2.79 -3.25 -5.39
N ALA A 59 3.53 -3.03 -4.31
CA ALA A 59 4.95 -3.34 -4.26
C ALA A 59 5.20 -4.84 -4.40
N ALA A 60 4.45 -5.66 -3.65
CA ALA A 60 4.52 -7.12 -3.71
C ALA A 60 4.13 -7.66 -5.09
N ALA A 61 3.03 -7.17 -5.68
CA ALA A 61 2.58 -7.56 -7.02
C ALA A 61 3.63 -7.26 -8.11
N ALA A 62 4.49 -6.28 -7.87
CA ALA A 62 5.60 -5.91 -8.76
C ALA A 62 6.95 -6.50 -8.31
N GLY A 63 6.93 -7.57 -7.50
CA GLY A 63 8.12 -8.35 -7.14
C GLY A 63 9.02 -7.73 -6.07
N THR A 64 8.55 -6.70 -5.37
CA THR A 64 9.31 -6.09 -4.27
C THR A 64 9.06 -6.85 -2.97
N THR A 65 10.12 -7.18 -2.21
CA THR A 65 9.97 -7.72 -0.86
C THR A 65 9.37 -6.68 0.07
N VAL A 66 8.28 -7.03 0.74
CA VAL A 66 7.58 -6.15 1.69
C VAL A 66 7.75 -6.68 3.11
N LEU A 67 8.11 -5.80 4.03
CA LEU A 67 8.21 -6.07 5.45
C LEU A 67 7.31 -5.10 6.21
N THR A 68 6.46 -5.62 7.10
CA THR A 68 5.53 -4.83 7.91
C THR A 68 5.87 -5.01 9.39
N GLY A 69 5.85 -3.91 10.14
CA GLY A 69 6.01 -3.90 11.59
C GLY A 69 4.87 -3.13 12.26
N HIS A 70 4.61 -3.47 13.53
CA HIS A 70 3.62 -2.79 14.35
C HIS A 70 4.29 -2.19 15.57
N CYS A 71 3.78 -1.03 16.00
CA CYS A 71 4.21 -0.41 17.26
C CYS A 71 3.80 -1.30 18.44
N VAL A 72 4.60 -1.27 19.51
CA VAL A 72 4.28 -1.89 20.80
C VAL A 72 3.36 -1.01 21.64
#